data_AF-A0A8J8ML51-F1
#
_entry.id   AF-A0A8J8ML51-F1
#
_cell.length_a   1.000
_cell.length_b   1.000
_cell.length_c   1.000
_cell.angle_alpha   90.00
_cell.angle_beta   90.00
_cell.angle_gamma   90.00
#
_symmetry.space_group_name_H-M   'P 1'
#
loop_
_entity.id
_entity.type
_entity.pdbx_description
1 polymer ?
#
loop_
_entity_poly.entity_id
_entity_poly.type
_entity_poly.pdbx_seq_one_letter_code
_entity_poly.pdbx_strand_id
1 'polypeptide(L)'
;MIKKLFVLFIITCLIASGCGTKQDDKKNTSLVSKSLKYQLVNITDEIIKLLEDKDYIKCYDELTNFHEKANEVGVYYVADNDPDAVDFKSLINELSKNISNEADKQKIQQVAIDVEKSQIKILTEMAGGGKEDGEQKQSGGEQDSSKSSGGSSGDKESSENGDDMSSGGGDAQQQEKDAEIILPQEELLKKYPELLLTDNDLAIQNRASDLYKYCSYILTKEENDKKSGLIKLKYYLYKIKYLAKLDKYPDIGKYHDSLKSEWNMEFSKAQKTSEKDAKILNSIIDNLDNQIREKNVPVIEITNELAVKAINNIIDKTS
;
A
#
# COMPACT_ATOMS: atom_id res chain seq x y z
N MET A 1 -73.15 -21.52 18.11
CA MET A 1 -72.47 -20.22 18.34
C MET A 1 -71.04 -20.34 18.89
N ILE A 2 -70.50 -21.55 19.13
CA ILE A 2 -69.14 -21.75 19.67
C ILE A 2 -68.02 -21.61 18.61
N LYS A 3 -68.31 -21.84 17.32
CA LYS A 3 -67.31 -21.70 16.24
C LYS A 3 -66.96 -20.25 15.89
N LYS A 4 -67.85 -19.28 16.15
CA LYS A 4 -67.57 -17.84 15.93
C LYS A 4 -66.78 -17.20 17.09
N LEU A 5 -66.87 -17.77 18.30
CA LEU A 5 -66.10 -17.29 19.45
C LEU A 5 -64.62 -17.71 19.38
N PHE A 6 -64.34 -18.90 18.84
CA PHE A 6 -62.96 -19.39 18.69
C PHE A 6 -62.16 -18.62 17.64
N VAL A 7 -62.80 -18.19 16.54
CA VAL A 7 -62.14 -17.38 15.50
C VAL A 7 -61.83 -15.97 16.02
N LEU A 8 -62.66 -15.40 16.88
CA LEU A 8 -62.39 -14.10 17.50
C LEU A 8 -61.22 -14.18 18.52
N PHE A 9 -61.09 -15.31 19.23
CA PHE A 9 -60.00 -15.54 20.19
C PHE A 9 -58.64 -15.79 19.50
N ILE A 10 -58.62 -16.45 18.34
CA ILE A 10 -57.39 -16.65 17.55
C ILE A 10 -56.91 -15.33 16.92
N ILE A 11 -57.83 -14.46 16.48
CA ILE A 11 -57.47 -13.15 15.92
C ILE A 11 -56.97 -12.18 17.01
N THR A 12 -57.46 -12.28 18.24
CA THR A 12 -56.93 -11.46 19.36
C THR A 12 -55.60 -11.97 19.90
N CYS A 13 -55.33 -13.28 19.88
CA CYS A 13 -53.99 -13.81 20.20
C CYS A 13 -52.91 -13.46 19.16
N LEU A 14 -53.30 -13.24 17.89
CA LEU A 14 -52.38 -12.77 16.84
C LEU A 14 -52.02 -11.28 16.99
N ILE A 15 -52.83 -10.47 17.68
CA ILE A 15 -52.52 -9.06 17.97
C ILE A 15 -51.73 -8.91 19.28
N ALA A 16 -51.79 -9.89 20.19
CA ALA A 16 -51.03 -9.89 21.45
C ALA A 16 -49.65 -10.57 21.37
N SER A 17 -49.27 -11.14 20.21
CA SER A 17 -47.96 -11.77 19.99
C SER A 17 -46.99 -10.90 19.16
N GLY A 18 -47.31 -9.61 18.97
CA GLY A 18 -46.49 -8.63 18.24
C GLY A 18 -45.44 -7.92 19.10
N CYS A 19 -45.04 -8.50 20.23
CA CYS A 19 -43.92 -8.02 21.05
C CYS A 19 -42.80 -9.09 21.05
N GLY A 20 -42.36 -9.45 19.84
CA GLY A 20 -41.17 -10.25 19.59
C GLY A 20 -40.11 -9.36 18.91
N THR A 21 -39.15 -8.91 19.72
CA THR A 21 -37.77 -8.55 19.33
C THR A 21 -37.53 -7.83 17.99
N LYS A 22 -37.80 -6.51 17.96
CA LYS A 22 -37.05 -5.54 17.11
C LYS A 22 -35.59 -5.35 17.55
N GLN A 23 -34.98 -6.36 18.17
CA GLN A 23 -33.66 -6.27 18.77
C GLN A 23 -32.59 -6.96 17.92
N ASP A 24 -32.97 -7.92 17.07
CA ASP A 24 -32.02 -8.67 16.23
C ASP A 24 -31.71 -7.96 14.89
N ASP A 25 -32.69 -7.35 14.22
CA ASP A 25 -32.45 -6.62 12.96
C ASP A 25 -31.61 -5.35 13.17
N LYS A 26 -31.83 -4.64 14.29
CA LYS A 26 -31.00 -3.48 14.66
C LYS A 26 -29.58 -3.87 15.03
N LYS A 27 -29.38 -5.01 15.72
CA LYS A 27 -28.04 -5.49 16.08
C LYS A 27 -27.25 -5.92 14.86
N ASN A 28 -27.85 -6.68 13.93
CA ASN A 28 -27.17 -7.10 12.71
C ASN A 28 -26.85 -5.91 11.81
N THR A 29 -27.77 -4.96 11.63
CA THR A 29 -27.52 -3.75 10.84
C THR A 29 -26.42 -2.87 11.47
N SER A 30 -26.41 -2.73 12.80
CA SER A 30 -25.38 -1.98 13.54
C SER A 30 -24.00 -2.67 13.52
N LEU A 31 -23.95 -4.00 13.59
CA LEU A 31 -22.69 -4.75 13.50
C LEU A 31 -22.11 -4.68 12.09
N VAL A 32 -22.96 -4.78 11.07
CA VAL A 32 -22.56 -4.63 9.67
C VAL A 32 -22.07 -3.20 9.39
N SER A 33 -22.76 -2.17 9.89
CA SER A 33 -22.29 -0.77 9.74
C SER A 33 -20.97 -0.54 10.44
N LYS A 34 -20.78 -1.13 11.64
CA LYS A 34 -19.53 -1.02 12.40
C LYS A 34 -18.35 -1.70 11.70
N SER A 35 -18.58 -2.92 11.17
CA SER A 35 -17.58 -3.66 10.39
C SER A 35 -17.13 -2.87 9.15
N LEU A 36 -18.08 -2.30 8.41
CA LEU A 36 -17.78 -1.49 7.22
C LEU A 36 -16.96 -0.23 7.55
N LYS A 37 -17.22 0.43 8.69
CA LYS A 37 -16.42 1.58 9.14
C LYS A 37 -14.97 1.19 9.45
N TYR A 38 -14.74 0.02 10.03
CA TYR A 38 -13.37 -0.48 10.23
C TYR A 38 -12.70 -0.92 8.93
N GLN A 39 -13.46 -1.39 7.94
CA GLN A 39 -12.91 -1.62 6.60
C GLN A 39 -12.37 -0.33 5.99
N LEU A 40 -13.03 0.82 6.19
CA LEU A 40 -12.48 2.11 5.75
C LEU A 40 -11.12 2.42 6.39
N VAL A 41 -10.94 2.10 7.67
CA VAL A 41 -9.65 2.29 8.37
C VAL A 41 -8.58 1.39 7.74
N ASN A 42 -8.89 0.12 7.52
CA ASN A 42 -7.95 -0.84 6.93
C ASN A 42 -7.58 -0.47 5.48
N ILE A 43 -8.56 -0.04 4.68
CA ILE A 43 -8.31 0.47 3.33
C ILE A 43 -7.43 1.73 3.40
N THR A 44 -7.64 2.60 4.38
CA THR A 44 -6.77 3.77 4.59
C THR A 44 -5.33 3.36 4.96
N ASP A 45 -5.15 2.35 5.82
CA ASP A 45 -3.84 1.79 6.15
C ASP A 45 -3.13 1.28 4.87
N GLU A 46 -3.85 0.55 4.00
CA GLU A 46 -3.28 0.04 2.74
C GLU A 46 -2.99 1.16 1.73
N ILE A 47 -3.89 2.15 1.57
CA ILE A 47 -3.65 3.34 0.72
C ILE A 47 -2.35 4.04 1.13
N ILE A 48 -2.15 4.27 2.44
CA ILE A 48 -0.95 4.94 2.93
C ILE A 48 0.29 4.13 2.61
N LYS A 49 0.26 2.81 2.86
CA LYS A 49 1.37 1.91 2.52
C LYS A 49 1.69 1.91 1.02
N LEU A 50 0.68 1.79 0.16
CA LEU A 50 0.86 1.81 -1.29
C LEU A 50 1.42 3.15 -1.79
N LEU A 51 1.03 4.27 -1.17
CA LEU A 51 1.62 5.58 -1.47
C LEU A 51 3.07 5.69 -1.02
N GLU A 52 3.45 5.06 0.09
CA GLU A 52 4.85 4.98 0.55
C GLU A 52 5.70 4.10 -0.38
N ASP A 53 5.12 2.99 -0.86
CA ASP A 53 5.72 2.08 -1.84
C ASP A 53 5.67 2.65 -3.29
N LYS A 54 5.02 3.81 -3.48
CA LYS A 54 4.74 4.44 -4.78
C LYS A 54 4.03 3.52 -5.77
N ASP A 55 3.17 2.61 -5.31
CA ASP A 55 2.32 1.80 -6.16
C ASP A 55 0.99 2.53 -6.42
N TYR A 56 1.01 3.53 -7.31
CA TYR A 56 -0.16 4.36 -7.60
C TYR A 56 -1.27 3.59 -8.33
N ILE A 57 -0.90 2.55 -9.08
CA ILE A 57 -1.87 1.69 -9.77
C ILE A 57 -2.72 0.94 -8.74
N LYS A 58 -2.11 0.22 -7.80
CA LYS A 58 -2.88 -0.44 -6.74
C LYS A 58 -3.53 0.56 -5.79
N CYS A 59 -2.88 1.69 -5.52
CA CYS A 59 -3.47 2.74 -4.70
C CYS A 59 -4.77 3.27 -5.30
N TYR A 60 -4.87 3.37 -6.63
CA TYR A 60 -6.09 3.77 -7.32
C TYR A 60 -7.22 2.74 -7.12
N ASP A 61 -6.90 1.44 -7.19
CA ASP A 61 -7.86 0.37 -6.95
C ASP A 61 -8.37 0.40 -5.50
N GLU A 62 -7.48 0.56 -4.52
CA GLU A 62 -7.86 0.68 -3.11
C GLU A 62 -8.65 1.97 -2.81
N LEU A 63 -8.33 3.09 -3.47
CA LEU A 63 -9.13 4.31 -3.34
C LEU A 63 -10.54 4.13 -3.93
N THR A 64 -10.67 3.35 -5.00
CA THR A 64 -11.99 2.99 -5.56
C THR A 64 -12.77 2.12 -4.57
N ASN A 65 -12.13 1.12 -3.95
CA ASN A 65 -12.72 0.33 -2.88
C ASN A 65 -13.14 1.22 -1.68
N PHE A 66 -12.32 2.20 -1.31
CA PHE A 66 -12.67 3.18 -0.29
C PHE A 66 -13.94 3.96 -0.65
N HIS A 67 -14.07 4.41 -1.91
CA HIS A 67 -15.27 5.09 -2.40
C HIS A 67 -16.53 4.23 -2.25
N GLU A 68 -16.47 2.96 -2.66
CA GLU A 68 -17.58 2.02 -2.56
C GLU A 68 -18.01 1.84 -1.10
N LYS A 69 -17.05 1.59 -0.21
CA LYS A 69 -17.33 1.41 1.22
C LYS A 69 -17.82 2.69 1.89
N ALA A 70 -17.28 3.84 1.53
CA ALA A 70 -17.73 5.14 2.04
C ALA A 70 -19.16 5.46 1.58
N ASN A 71 -19.56 4.98 0.41
CA ASN A 71 -20.93 5.06 -0.05
C ASN A 71 -21.86 4.11 0.72
N GLU A 72 -21.44 2.87 0.97
CA GLU A 72 -22.20 1.88 1.76
C GLU A 72 -22.47 2.36 3.20
N VAL A 73 -21.48 2.99 3.86
CA VAL A 73 -21.67 3.58 5.20
C VAL A 73 -22.34 4.96 5.17
N GLY A 74 -22.64 5.49 3.99
CA GLY A 74 -23.43 6.70 3.80
C GLY A 74 -22.70 8.03 4.03
N VAL A 75 -21.37 8.06 3.95
CA VAL A 75 -20.55 9.27 4.19
C VAL A 75 -20.91 10.40 3.21
N TYR A 76 -21.26 10.06 1.97
CA TYR A 76 -21.62 11.04 0.95
C TYR A 76 -23.02 11.66 1.12
N TYR A 77 -23.89 11.02 1.91
CA TYR A 77 -25.28 11.45 2.13
C TYR A 77 -25.44 12.33 3.37
N VAL A 78 -24.35 12.68 4.04
CA VAL A 78 -24.36 13.70 5.08
C VAL A 78 -24.69 15.06 4.44
N ALA A 79 -25.58 15.84 5.09
CA ALA A 79 -26.06 17.10 4.57
C ALA A 79 -24.90 18.05 4.21
N ASP A 80 -25.02 18.79 3.11
CA ASP A 80 -24.01 19.75 2.63
C ASP A 80 -23.75 20.93 3.60
N ASN A 81 -24.50 20.98 4.70
CA ASN A 81 -24.32 21.94 5.79
C ASN A 81 -23.31 21.46 6.85
N ASP A 82 -22.84 20.22 6.77
CA ASP A 82 -21.81 19.65 7.64
C ASP A 82 -20.41 19.96 7.06
N PRO A 83 -19.61 20.82 7.71
CA PRO A 83 -18.30 21.21 7.19
C PRO A 83 -17.35 20.03 6.97
N ASP A 84 -17.39 19.00 7.83
CA ASP A 84 -16.53 17.82 7.68
C ASP A 84 -16.97 16.97 6.48
N ALA A 85 -18.25 16.93 6.14
CA ALA A 85 -18.74 16.23 4.96
C ALA A 85 -18.33 16.94 3.66
N VAL A 86 -18.41 18.28 3.63
CA VAL A 86 -17.97 19.08 2.47
C VAL A 86 -16.45 18.95 2.27
N ASP A 87 -15.69 19.05 3.35
CA ASP A 87 -14.24 18.88 3.37
C ASP A 87 -13.83 17.47 2.89
N PHE A 88 -14.53 16.42 3.34
CA PHE A 88 -14.32 15.05 2.87
C PHE A 88 -14.57 14.88 1.37
N LYS A 89 -15.68 15.41 0.84
CA LYS A 89 -16.00 15.34 -0.59
C LYS A 89 -14.89 16.02 -1.42
N SER A 90 -14.40 17.17 -0.96
CA SER A 90 -13.29 17.88 -1.61
C SER A 90 -12.00 17.05 -1.57
N LEU A 91 -11.65 16.51 -0.39
CA LEU A 91 -10.47 15.68 -0.19
C LEU A 91 -10.45 14.51 -1.18
N ILE A 92 -11.53 13.74 -1.19
CA ILE A 92 -11.61 12.50 -1.96
C ILE A 92 -11.51 12.78 -3.45
N ASN A 93 -12.20 13.82 -3.96
CA ASN A 93 -12.10 14.19 -5.36
C ASN A 93 -10.67 14.61 -5.76
N GLU A 94 -9.97 15.34 -4.89
CA GLU A 94 -8.59 15.74 -5.12
C GLU A 94 -7.64 14.54 -5.08
N LEU A 95 -7.80 13.63 -4.12
CA LEU A 95 -7.03 12.40 -4.03
C LEU A 95 -7.22 11.51 -5.26
N SER A 96 -8.46 11.29 -5.68
CA SER A 96 -8.78 10.47 -6.85
C SER A 96 -8.16 11.05 -8.12
N LYS A 97 -8.21 12.38 -8.29
CA LYS A 97 -7.53 13.05 -9.40
C LYS A 97 -6.02 12.85 -9.35
N ASN A 98 -5.39 13.10 -8.20
CA ASN A 98 -3.93 13.06 -8.09
C ASN A 98 -3.39 11.63 -8.24
N ILE A 99 -4.02 10.66 -7.58
CA ILE A 99 -3.62 9.24 -7.66
C ILE A 99 -3.88 8.68 -9.06
N SER A 100 -5.01 9.01 -9.70
CA SER A 100 -5.27 8.59 -11.09
C SER A 100 -4.21 9.13 -12.05
N ASN A 101 -3.83 10.40 -11.93
CA ASN A 101 -2.80 10.99 -12.80
C ASN A 101 -1.44 10.29 -12.66
N GLU A 102 -1.02 9.96 -11.43
CA GLU A 102 0.24 9.22 -11.23
C GLU A 102 0.12 7.76 -11.66
N ALA A 103 -1.02 7.10 -11.43
CA ALA A 103 -1.28 5.74 -11.90
C ALA A 103 -1.22 5.65 -13.44
N ASP A 104 -1.78 6.64 -14.15
CA ASP A 104 -1.74 6.70 -15.61
C ASP A 104 -0.31 6.90 -16.12
N LYS A 105 0.48 7.76 -15.47
CA LYS A 105 1.92 7.91 -15.78
C LYS A 105 2.67 6.59 -15.58
N GLN A 106 2.43 5.88 -14.49
CA GLN A 106 3.05 4.57 -14.24
C GLN A 106 2.66 3.53 -15.29
N LYS A 107 1.39 3.47 -15.67
CA LYS A 107 0.92 2.57 -16.74
C LYS A 107 1.62 2.86 -18.07
N ILE A 108 1.75 4.13 -18.44
CA ILE A 108 2.46 4.56 -19.67
C ILE A 108 3.93 4.14 -19.61
N GLN A 109 4.60 4.35 -18.47
CA GLN A 109 5.99 3.93 -18.27
C GLN A 109 6.16 2.42 -18.35
N GLN A 110 5.27 1.65 -17.71
CA GLN A 110 5.29 0.19 -17.74
C GLN A 110 5.14 -0.35 -19.17
N VAL A 111 4.22 0.22 -19.96
CA VAL A 111 4.04 -0.15 -21.37
C VAL A 111 5.29 0.17 -22.20
N ALA A 112 5.93 1.32 -21.98
CA ALA A 112 7.17 1.68 -22.67
C ALA A 112 8.29 0.68 -22.36
N ILE A 113 8.47 0.32 -21.09
CA ILE A 113 9.45 -0.67 -20.65
C ILE A 113 9.17 -2.04 -21.27
N ASP A 114 7.91 -2.47 -21.35
CA ASP A 114 7.56 -3.77 -21.91
C ASP A 114 7.78 -3.83 -23.43
N VAL A 115 7.57 -2.71 -24.13
CA VAL A 115 7.94 -2.56 -25.55
C VAL A 115 9.45 -2.65 -25.74
N GLU A 116 10.24 -1.94 -24.92
CA GLU A 116 11.71 -2.01 -24.98
C GLU A 116 12.24 -3.42 -24.69
N LYS A 117 11.72 -4.10 -23.66
CA LYS A 117 12.05 -5.50 -23.35
C LYS A 117 11.73 -6.42 -24.53
N SER A 118 10.59 -6.22 -25.18
CA SER A 118 10.18 -7.00 -26.35
C SER A 118 11.13 -6.78 -27.53
N GLN A 119 11.55 -5.53 -27.78
CA GLN A 119 12.53 -5.21 -28.82
C GLN A 119 13.91 -5.83 -28.53
N ILE A 120 14.38 -5.75 -27.29
CA ILE A 120 15.64 -6.39 -26.85
C ILE A 120 15.56 -7.91 -27.04
N LYS A 121 14.44 -8.53 -26.67
CA LYS A 121 14.23 -9.97 -26.86
C LYS A 121 14.33 -10.36 -28.34
N ILE A 122 13.67 -9.62 -29.23
CA ILE A 122 13.74 -9.85 -30.68
C ILE A 122 15.18 -9.67 -31.19
N LEU A 123 15.88 -8.61 -30.77
CA LEU A 123 17.28 -8.36 -31.15
C LEU A 123 18.22 -9.47 -30.65
N THR A 124 17.98 -9.99 -29.44
CA THR A 124 18.78 -11.08 -28.85
C THR A 124 18.54 -12.40 -29.57
N GLU A 125 17.30 -12.71 -29.94
CA GLU A 125 16.96 -13.88 -30.75
C GLU A 125 17.55 -13.79 -32.16
N MET A 126 17.56 -12.60 -32.78
CA MET A 126 18.22 -12.36 -34.07
C MET A 126 19.75 -12.42 -33.98
N ALA A 127 20.35 -11.93 -32.89
CA ALA A 127 21.80 -11.99 -32.67
C ALA A 127 22.28 -13.39 -32.26
N GLY A 128 21.42 -14.20 -31.62
CA GLY A 128 21.67 -15.60 -31.28
C GLY A 128 21.40 -16.57 -32.44
N GLY A 129 20.76 -16.11 -33.52
CA GLY A 129 20.43 -16.88 -34.72
C GLY A 129 21.59 -16.98 -35.71
N GLY A 130 22.75 -17.45 -35.26
CA GLY A 130 23.95 -17.53 -36.10
C GLY A 130 24.97 -18.57 -35.65
N LYS A 131 24.59 -19.85 -35.57
CA LYS A 131 25.47 -21.02 -35.76
C LYS A 131 24.67 -22.20 -36.34
N GLU A 132 24.89 -22.43 -37.65
CA GLU A 132 24.98 -23.70 -38.43
C GLU A 132 23.84 -24.75 -38.30
N ASP A 133 23.27 -25.39 -39.32
CA ASP A 133 23.47 -25.56 -40.78
C ASP A 133 22.08 -25.98 -41.36
N GLY A 134 21.67 -25.79 -42.61
CA GLY A 134 22.43 -25.99 -43.84
C GLY A 134 22.23 -27.41 -44.40
N GLU A 135 21.03 -27.83 -44.82
CA GLU A 135 20.87 -28.82 -45.91
C GLU A 135 19.43 -28.90 -46.48
N GLN A 136 19.34 -28.94 -47.80
CA GLN A 136 18.12 -28.94 -48.60
C GLN A 136 17.93 -30.32 -49.28
N LYS A 137 16.69 -30.86 -49.21
CA LYS A 137 16.03 -31.87 -50.09
C LYS A 137 16.44 -33.35 -50.07
N GLN A 138 15.49 -34.22 -49.66
CA GLN A 138 14.85 -35.31 -50.47
C GLN A 138 13.78 -36.01 -49.59
N SER A 139 12.50 -36.05 -49.95
CA SER A 139 11.79 -37.12 -50.69
C SER A 139 11.96 -38.54 -50.11
N GLY A 140 10.84 -39.17 -49.69
CA GLY A 140 10.77 -40.61 -49.42
C GLY A 140 10.11 -40.95 -48.09
N GLY A 141 9.01 -41.69 -48.12
CA GLY A 141 8.23 -42.07 -46.94
C GLY A 141 8.77 -43.25 -46.12
N GLU A 142 7.98 -43.57 -45.09
CA GLU A 142 7.89 -44.82 -44.33
C GLU A 142 9.18 -45.56 -43.92
N GLN A 143 9.49 -45.61 -42.62
CA GLN A 143 9.37 -46.84 -41.81
C GLN A 143 9.88 -46.66 -40.37
N ASP A 144 9.04 -47.11 -39.45
CA ASP A 144 9.27 -47.86 -38.23
C ASP A 144 10.66 -47.95 -37.52
N SER A 145 10.53 -47.78 -36.20
CA SER A 145 11.03 -48.66 -35.14
C SER A 145 12.49 -48.59 -34.66
N SER A 146 12.57 -48.32 -33.35
CA SER A 146 13.34 -49.07 -32.34
C SER A 146 14.84 -48.78 -32.13
N LYS A 147 15.09 -48.22 -30.93
CA LYS A 147 15.77 -48.90 -29.80
C LYS A 147 17.31 -49.05 -29.82
N SER A 148 17.90 -48.35 -28.85
CA SER A 148 18.89 -48.83 -27.85
C SER A 148 20.39 -48.82 -28.18
N SER A 149 21.12 -48.46 -27.11
CA SER A 149 22.50 -48.84 -26.71
C SER A 149 23.62 -48.36 -27.65
N GLY A 150 24.73 -47.79 -27.18
CA GLY A 150 25.39 -47.88 -25.89
C GLY A 150 26.89 -48.10 -26.16
N GLY A 151 27.77 -47.48 -25.36
CA GLY A 151 29.14 -47.98 -25.17
C GLY A 151 30.26 -47.41 -26.06
N SER A 152 31.01 -46.49 -25.47
CA SER A 152 32.46 -46.56 -25.19
C SER A 152 33.52 -46.78 -26.30
N SER A 153 34.52 -45.88 -26.22
CA SER A 153 35.97 -46.09 -26.26
C SER A 153 36.74 -46.24 -27.58
N GLY A 154 37.90 -45.57 -27.61
CA GLY A 154 39.08 -45.85 -28.44
C GLY A 154 39.31 -44.79 -29.52
N ASP A 155 40.21 -43.82 -29.36
CA ASP A 155 41.69 -43.86 -29.39
C ASP A 155 42.28 -43.51 -30.76
N LYS A 156 43.25 -42.58 -30.73
CA LYS A 156 44.39 -42.39 -31.67
C LYS A 156 44.07 -41.85 -33.07
N GLU A 157 44.93 -41.09 -33.76
CA GLU A 157 46.24 -40.47 -33.56
C GLU A 157 46.49 -39.57 -34.80
N SER A 158 47.38 -38.57 -34.67
CA SER A 158 48.21 -37.94 -35.74
C SER A 158 47.49 -37.17 -36.87
N SER A 159 47.93 -36.00 -37.34
CA SER A 159 49.28 -35.48 -37.60
C SER A 159 49.20 -33.95 -37.80
N GLU A 160 50.09 -33.17 -37.18
CA GLU A 160 51.15 -32.36 -37.81
C GLU A 160 50.73 -31.41 -38.95
N ASN A 161 50.75 -30.10 -38.70
CA ASN A 161 51.89 -29.21 -39.03
C ASN A 161 51.43 -27.75 -39.16
N GLY A 162 52.25 -26.83 -38.62
CA GLY A 162 52.23 -25.42 -39.01
C GLY A 162 52.55 -24.42 -37.92
N ASP A 163 53.70 -24.56 -37.25
CA ASP A 163 54.36 -23.42 -36.61
C ASP A 163 54.86 -22.45 -37.70
N ASP A 164 54.60 -21.15 -37.55
CA ASP A 164 55.71 -20.19 -37.48
C ASP A 164 55.29 -18.85 -36.85
N MET A 165 56.29 -18.24 -36.20
CA MET A 165 56.24 -17.23 -35.15
C MET A 165 56.23 -15.77 -35.64
N SER A 166 56.08 -14.87 -34.64
CA SER A 166 56.82 -13.60 -34.43
C SER A 166 55.96 -12.33 -34.63
N SER A 167 55.98 -11.30 -33.78
CA SER A 167 56.81 -10.93 -32.63
C SER A 167 56.19 -9.73 -31.88
N GLY A 168 56.37 -9.69 -30.54
CA GLY A 168 56.53 -8.48 -29.72
C GLY A 168 55.27 -7.65 -29.42
N GLY A 169 54.96 -7.19 -28.22
CA GLY A 169 55.68 -7.08 -26.95
C GLY A 169 55.00 -5.93 -26.18
N GLY A 170 54.83 -6.04 -24.87
CA GLY A 170 54.33 -4.94 -24.05
C GLY A 170 53.56 -5.38 -22.80
N ASP A 171 54.30 -5.56 -21.71
CA ASP A 171 53.78 -5.61 -20.34
C ASP A 171 53.00 -4.34 -20.01
N ALA A 172 51.74 -4.48 -19.61
CA ALA A 172 51.07 -3.53 -18.74
C ALA A 172 50.03 -4.29 -17.90
N GLN A 173 50.43 -4.65 -16.67
CA GLN A 173 49.51 -5.03 -15.60
C GLN A 173 48.48 -3.92 -15.42
N GLN A 174 47.23 -4.15 -15.85
CA GLN A 174 46.09 -3.42 -15.34
C GLN A 174 45.48 -4.24 -14.20
N GLN A 175 45.76 -3.81 -12.98
CA GLN A 175 44.92 -4.10 -11.83
C GLN A 175 43.53 -3.55 -12.13
N GLU A 176 42.54 -4.43 -12.27
CA GLU A 176 41.12 -4.11 -12.08
C GLU A 176 40.97 -3.54 -10.66
N LYS A 177 41.03 -2.22 -10.54
CA LYS A 177 40.33 -1.55 -9.46
C LYS A 177 38.85 -1.62 -9.83
N ASP A 178 38.09 -2.38 -9.07
CA ASP A 178 36.63 -2.28 -9.03
C ASP A 178 36.26 -0.80 -8.93
N ALA A 179 35.87 -0.23 -10.08
CA ALA A 179 35.33 1.11 -10.13
C ALA A 179 33.96 1.03 -9.45
N GLU A 180 33.90 1.41 -8.18
CA GLU A 180 32.64 1.63 -7.50
C GLU A 180 31.89 2.71 -8.28
N ILE A 181 30.88 2.28 -9.04
CA ILE A 181 30.07 3.15 -9.88
C ILE A 181 29.17 3.97 -8.95
N ILE A 182 29.63 5.16 -8.57
CA ILE A 182 28.77 6.17 -7.96
C ILE A 182 28.04 6.90 -9.10
N LEU A 183 26.82 6.46 -9.40
CA LEU A 183 25.97 7.15 -10.37
C LEU A 183 25.51 8.51 -9.78
N PRO A 184 25.64 9.63 -10.53
CA PRO A 184 25.06 10.90 -10.13
C PRO A 184 23.55 10.74 -9.92
N GLN A 185 22.99 11.31 -8.85
CA GLN A 185 21.54 11.26 -8.58
C GLN A 185 20.69 11.68 -9.80
N GLU A 186 21.20 12.58 -10.65
CA GLU A 186 20.56 13.05 -11.89
C GLU A 186 20.43 11.97 -12.98
N GLU A 187 21.31 10.97 -13.01
CA GLU A 187 21.20 9.84 -13.93
C GLU A 187 20.28 8.74 -13.39
N LEU A 188 20.27 8.53 -12.07
CA LEU A 188 19.26 7.71 -11.40
C LEU A 188 17.85 8.30 -11.56
N LEU A 189 17.72 9.63 -11.47
CA LEU A 189 16.48 10.39 -11.73
C LEU A 189 15.86 10.07 -13.10
N LYS A 190 16.70 9.89 -14.13
CA LYS A 190 16.25 9.57 -15.49
C LYS A 190 15.97 8.08 -15.70
N LYS A 191 16.71 7.18 -15.04
CA LYS A 191 16.60 5.73 -15.25
C LYS A 191 15.63 5.03 -14.30
N TYR A 192 15.41 5.57 -13.09
CA TYR A 192 14.61 4.96 -12.03
C TYR A 192 13.85 6.02 -11.22
N PRO A 193 12.93 6.78 -11.85
CA PRO A 193 12.13 7.81 -11.16
C PRO A 193 11.30 7.25 -9.99
N GLU A 194 11.04 5.95 -9.97
CA GLU A 194 10.40 5.24 -8.86
C GLU A 194 11.21 5.32 -7.56
N LEU A 195 12.55 5.41 -7.63
CA LEU A 195 13.42 5.41 -6.44
C LEU A 195 13.48 6.75 -5.69
N LEU A 196 12.95 7.84 -6.25
CA LEU A 196 13.02 9.17 -5.64
C LEU A 196 11.65 9.67 -5.25
N LEU A 197 11.49 9.99 -3.97
CA LEU A 197 10.27 10.58 -3.44
C LEU A 197 10.22 12.06 -3.80
N THR A 198 9.18 12.47 -4.53
CA THR A 198 9.00 13.86 -4.96
C THR A 198 8.14 14.66 -3.98
N ASP A 199 8.20 15.99 -4.05
CA ASP A 199 7.29 16.87 -3.30
C ASP A 199 5.81 16.61 -3.63
N ASN A 200 5.51 16.19 -4.86
CA ASN A 200 4.18 15.80 -5.26
C ASN A 200 3.75 14.48 -4.58
N ASP A 201 4.63 13.48 -4.53
CA ASP A 201 4.37 12.22 -3.83
C ASP A 201 4.07 12.48 -2.34
N LEU A 202 4.89 13.32 -1.72
CA LEU A 202 4.72 13.77 -0.33
C LEU A 202 3.42 14.58 -0.13
N ALA A 203 3.04 15.41 -1.09
CA ALA A 203 1.79 16.17 -1.04
C ALA A 203 0.57 15.23 -1.11
N ILE A 204 0.61 14.21 -1.96
CA ILE A 204 -0.43 13.16 -2.05
C ILE A 204 -0.49 12.38 -0.74
N GLN A 205 0.64 11.91 -0.21
CA GLN A 205 0.73 11.21 1.08
C GLN A 205 0.18 12.05 2.24
N ASN A 206 0.60 13.32 2.34
CA ASN A 206 0.11 14.25 3.35
C ASN A 206 -1.41 14.44 3.28
N ARG A 207 -1.96 14.47 2.07
CA ARG A 207 -3.40 14.59 1.86
C ARG A 207 -4.14 13.28 2.15
N ALA A 208 -3.59 12.14 1.77
CA ALA A 208 -4.14 10.83 2.05
C ALA A 208 -4.25 10.58 3.57
N SER A 209 -3.34 11.14 4.37
CA SER A 209 -3.44 11.05 5.83
C SER A 209 -4.75 11.66 6.39
N ASP A 210 -5.35 12.64 5.70
CA ASP A 210 -6.63 13.22 6.12
C ASP A 210 -7.78 12.20 6.05
N LEU A 211 -7.66 11.08 5.33
CA LEU A 211 -8.65 9.98 5.36
C LEU A 211 -8.87 9.45 6.79
N TYR A 212 -7.82 9.36 7.62
CA TYR A 212 -7.95 8.96 9.03
C TYR A 212 -8.78 9.93 9.86
N LYS A 213 -8.70 11.24 9.56
CA LYS A 213 -9.54 12.26 10.22
C LYS A 213 -11.01 11.90 10.04
N TYR A 214 -11.43 11.53 8.84
CA TYR A 214 -12.83 11.20 8.55
C TYR A 214 -13.23 9.82 9.05
N CYS A 215 -12.35 8.81 8.96
CA CYS A 215 -12.62 7.52 9.61
C CYS A 215 -12.89 7.70 11.11
N SER A 216 -12.08 8.52 11.80
CA SER A 216 -12.30 8.86 13.21
C SER A 216 -13.61 9.63 13.44
N TYR A 217 -13.91 10.60 12.57
CA TYR A 217 -15.16 11.38 12.64
C TYR A 217 -16.40 10.49 12.53
N ILE A 218 -16.46 9.61 11.53
CA ILE A 218 -17.58 8.69 11.29
C ILE A 218 -17.79 7.75 12.49
N LEU A 219 -16.70 7.21 13.05
CA LEU A 219 -16.74 6.35 14.23
C LEU A 219 -17.20 7.10 15.48
N THR A 220 -16.86 8.37 15.61
CA THR A 220 -17.25 9.21 16.75
C THR A 220 -18.72 9.63 16.69
N LYS A 221 -19.17 10.15 15.53
CA LYS A 221 -20.50 10.75 15.37
C LYS A 221 -21.64 9.75 15.55
N GLU A 222 -21.44 8.51 15.10
CA GLU A 222 -22.52 7.52 15.04
C GLU A 222 -22.52 6.54 16.21
N GLU A 223 -21.37 6.24 16.81
CA GLU A 223 -21.23 5.14 17.77
C GLU A 223 -20.44 5.49 19.02
N ASN A 224 -19.82 6.68 19.10
CA ASN A 224 -18.86 7.06 20.14
C ASN A 224 -17.84 5.94 20.37
N ASP A 225 -17.29 5.40 19.27
CA ASP A 225 -16.48 4.20 19.30
C ASP A 225 -15.16 4.43 20.04
N LYS A 226 -14.78 3.49 20.92
CA LYS A 226 -13.58 3.59 21.76
C LYS A 226 -12.26 3.64 20.97
N LYS A 227 -12.26 3.24 19.70
CA LYS A 227 -11.08 3.25 18.82
C LYS A 227 -10.96 4.54 18.01
N SER A 228 -11.96 5.41 18.00
CA SER A 228 -11.96 6.62 17.17
C SER A 228 -10.81 7.57 17.53
N GLY A 229 -10.54 7.76 18.83
CA GLY A 229 -9.41 8.56 19.31
C GLY A 229 -8.06 7.99 18.86
N LEU A 230 -7.88 6.66 18.95
CA LEU A 230 -6.66 5.98 18.49
C LEU A 230 -6.44 6.15 16.98
N ILE A 231 -7.50 6.08 16.17
CA ILE A 231 -7.43 6.35 14.72
C ILE A 231 -7.07 7.81 14.44
N LYS A 232 -7.57 8.74 15.25
CA LYS A 232 -7.23 10.16 15.16
C LYS A 232 -5.76 10.43 15.53
N LEU A 233 -5.15 9.63 16.40
CA LEU A 233 -3.72 9.72 16.66
C LEU A 233 -2.90 9.37 15.40
N LYS A 234 -3.31 8.35 14.62
CA LYS A 234 -2.66 8.04 13.33
C LYS A 234 -2.67 9.24 12.40
N TYR A 235 -3.82 9.91 12.29
CA TYR A 235 -3.96 11.13 11.49
C TYR A 235 -2.87 12.17 11.84
N TYR A 236 -2.76 12.53 13.12
CA TYR A 236 -1.80 13.54 13.56
C TYR A 236 -0.35 13.10 13.36
N LEU A 237 -0.03 11.83 13.65
CA LEU A 237 1.30 11.28 13.44
C LEU A 237 1.72 11.39 11.96
N TYR A 238 0.87 10.95 11.03
CA TYR A 238 1.17 11.02 9.61
C TYR A 238 1.28 12.45 9.10
N LYS A 239 0.42 13.38 9.58
CA LYS A 239 0.56 14.80 9.28
C LYS A 239 1.93 15.34 9.67
N ILE A 240 2.40 15.03 10.89
CA ILE A 240 3.71 15.45 11.37
C ILE A 240 4.82 14.85 10.50
N LYS A 241 4.76 13.55 10.18
CA LYS A 241 5.72 12.86 9.30
C LYS A 241 5.82 13.56 7.94
N TYR A 242 4.70 13.74 7.24
CA TYR A 242 4.72 14.26 5.88
C TYR A 242 5.04 15.76 5.81
N LEU A 243 4.59 16.55 6.78
CA LEU A 243 4.97 17.96 6.87
C LEU A 243 6.46 18.14 7.18
N ALA A 244 7.06 17.26 8.00
CA ALA A 244 8.50 17.28 8.26
C ALA A 244 9.29 16.93 6.98
N LYS A 245 8.84 15.93 6.22
CA LYS A 245 9.43 15.58 4.91
C LYS A 245 9.32 16.70 3.88
N LEU A 246 8.25 17.50 3.94
CA LEU A 246 8.04 18.68 3.08
C LEU A 246 8.75 19.96 3.59
N ASP A 247 9.55 19.89 4.66
CA ASP A 247 10.15 21.05 5.36
C ASP A 247 9.13 22.13 5.79
N LYS A 248 7.87 21.74 6.03
CA LYS A 248 6.77 22.63 6.48
C LYS A 248 6.64 22.70 8.00
N TYR A 249 7.76 22.89 8.69
CA TYR A 249 7.82 22.94 10.17
C TYR A 249 6.85 23.94 10.85
N PRO A 250 6.60 25.15 10.31
CA PRO A 250 5.64 26.07 10.90
C PRO A 250 4.22 25.49 11.05
N ASP A 251 3.84 24.55 10.18
CA ASP A 251 2.52 23.92 10.19
C ASP A 251 2.42 22.74 11.15
N ILE A 252 3.54 22.21 11.65
CA ILE A 252 3.60 20.98 12.45
C ILE A 252 3.05 21.20 13.87
N GLY A 253 3.32 22.36 14.48
CA GLY A 253 3.02 22.61 15.89
C GLY A 253 1.57 22.34 16.28
N LYS A 254 0.61 22.80 15.46
CA LYS A 254 -0.83 22.57 15.71
C LYS A 254 -1.21 21.09 15.72
N TYR A 255 -0.56 20.27 14.90
CA TYR A 255 -0.80 18.83 14.83
C TYR A 255 -0.14 18.10 16.00
N HIS A 256 1.05 18.53 16.42
CA HIS A 256 1.70 18.02 17.62
C HIS A 256 0.90 18.31 18.89
N ASP A 257 0.40 19.55 19.05
CA ASP A 257 -0.42 19.92 20.21
C ASP A 257 -1.74 19.14 20.24
N SER A 258 -2.35 18.96 19.07
CA SER A 258 -3.57 18.15 18.93
C SER A 258 -3.30 16.66 19.23
N LEU A 259 -2.17 16.12 18.76
CA LEU A 259 -1.73 14.76 19.08
C LEU A 259 -1.59 14.55 20.59
N LYS A 260 -0.90 15.48 21.27
CA LYS A 260 -0.68 15.41 22.72
C LYS A 260 -1.99 15.49 23.49
N SER A 261 -2.88 16.40 23.08
CA SER A 261 -4.20 16.55 23.69
C SER A 261 -5.04 15.27 23.55
N GLU A 262 -5.13 14.73 22.32
CA GLU A 262 -5.86 13.49 22.03
C GLU A 262 -5.26 12.30 22.78
N TRP A 263 -3.93 12.20 22.85
CA TRP A 263 -3.25 11.15 23.58
C TRP A 263 -3.54 11.18 25.07
N ASN A 264 -3.54 12.36 25.69
CA ASN A 264 -3.87 12.50 27.11
C ASN A 264 -5.29 11.99 27.44
N MET A 265 -6.24 12.17 26.52
CA MET A 265 -7.61 11.64 26.68
C MET A 265 -7.66 10.12 26.57
N GLU A 266 -6.87 9.53 25.68
CA GLU A 266 -6.86 8.09 25.43
C GLU A 266 -5.91 7.30 26.35
N PHE A 267 -4.92 7.97 26.96
CA PHE A 267 -3.82 7.34 27.70
C PHE A 267 -4.30 6.33 28.75
N SER A 268 -5.24 6.73 29.62
CA SER A 268 -5.71 5.85 30.70
C SER A 268 -6.40 4.59 30.18
N LYS A 269 -7.13 4.69 29.06
CA LYS A 269 -7.78 3.53 28.44
C LYS A 269 -6.73 2.66 27.74
N ALA A 270 -5.86 3.27 26.95
CA ALA A 270 -4.77 2.59 26.24
C ALA A 270 -3.85 1.82 27.20
N GLN A 271 -3.49 2.42 28.34
CA GLN A 271 -2.64 1.79 29.35
C GLN A 271 -3.31 0.56 29.98
N LYS A 272 -4.63 0.58 30.19
CA LYS A 272 -5.39 -0.58 30.68
C LYS A 272 -5.46 -1.69 29.62
N THR A 273 -5.55 -1.33 28.34
CA THR A 273 -5.60 -2.29 27.22
C THR A 273 -4.21 -2.91 26.94
N SER A 274 -3.15 -2.10 26.94
CA SER A 274 -1.78 -2.54 26.74
C SER A 274 -0.79 -1.56 27.37
N GLU A 275 -0.29 -1.88 28.56
CA GLU A 275 0.66 -1.04 29.28
C GLU A 275 1.96 -0.82 28.48
N LYS A 276 2.46 -1.87 27.82
CA LYS A 276 3.68 -1.80 27.00
C LYS A 276 3.53 -0.84 25.84
N ASP A 277 2.49 -1.01 25.03
CA ASP A 277 2.28 -0.19 23.83
C ASP A 277 1.98 1.27 24.22
N ALA A 278 1.22 1.49 25.30
CA ALA A 278 0.95 2.82 25.81
C ALA A 278 2.22 3.54 26.32
N LYS A 279 3.14 2.84 27.00
CA LYS A 279 4.43 3.40 27.42
C LYS A 279 5.31 3.80 26.24
N ILE A 280 5.33 2.98 25.19
CA ILE A 280 6.04 3.29 23.94
C ILE A 280 5.47 4.57 23.32
N LEU A 281 4.16 4.62 23.13
CA LEU A 281 3.48 5.76 22.51
C LEU A 281 3.66 7.05 23.32
N ASN A 282 3.56 6.98 24.65
CA ASN A 282 3.81 8.12 25.52
C ASN A 282 5.23 8.66 25.37
N SER A 283 6.22 7.76 25.38
CA SER A 283 7.64 8.15 25.24
C SER A 283 7.93 8.78 23.89
N ILE A 284 7.28 8.29 22.81
CA ILE A 284 7.41 8.88 21.48
C ILE A 284 6.81 10.29 21.45
N ILE A 285 5.59 10.46 21.93
CA ILE A 285 4.88 11.75 21.92
C ILE A 285 5.63 12.80 22.76
N ASP A 286 6.15 12.42 23.93
CA ASP A 286 6.90 13.35 24.79
C ASP A 286 8.22 13.83 24.14
N ASN A 287 8.85 12.99 23.30
CA ASN A 287 10.10 13.33 22.63
C ASN A 287 9.91 13.99 21.25
N LEU A 288 8.71 13.93 20.68
CA LEU A 288 8.45 14.38 19.31
C LEU A 288 8.71 15.88 19.13
N ASP A 289 8.40 16.70 20.14
CA ASP A 289 8.68 18.15 20.16
C ASP A 289 10.17 18.47 19.96
N ASN A 290 11.07 17.72 20.63
CA ASN A 290 12.52 17.85 20.44
C ASN A 290 12.92 17.48 19.01
N GLN A 291 12.39 16.37 18.49
CA GLN A 291 12.71 15.88 17.15
C GLN A 291 12.26 16.86 16.05
N ILE A 292 11.09 17.49 16.24
CA ILE A 292 10.56 18.55 15.36
C ILE A 292 11.48 19.78 15.41
N ARG A 293 11.89 20.23 16.59
CA ARG A 293 12.82 21.37 16.74
C ARG A 293 14.18 21.12 16.08
N GLU A 294 14.70 19.92 16.23
CA GLU A 294 15.97 19.48 15.64
C GLU A 294 15.86 19.22 14.13
N LYS A 295 14.65 19.28 13.55
CA LYS A 295 14.37 18.97 12.14
C LYS A 295 14.87 17.58 11.72
N ASN A 296 14.83 16.61 12.62
CA ASN A 296 15.39 15.28 12.39
C ASN A 296 14.37 14.37 11.69
N VAL A 297 14.21 14.54 10.37
CA VAL A 297 13.24 13.80 9.55
C VAL A 297 13.37 12.28 9.68
N PRO A 298 14.57 11.66 9.59
CA PRO A 298 14.70 10.21 9.75
C PRO A 298 14.19 9.70 11.10
N VAL A 299 14.45 10.44 12.19
CA VAL A 299 13.96 10.05 13.52
C VAL A 299 12.45 10.20 13.61
N ILE A 300 11.87 11.29 13.06
CA ILE A 300 10.41 11.49 13.01
C ILE A 300 9.72 10.36 12.24
N GLU A 301 10.33 9.88 11.15
CA GLU A 301 9.79 8.76 10.38
C GLU A 301 9.79 7.45 11.17
N ILE A 302 10.92 7.09 11.78
CA ILE A 302 11.03 5.87 12.59
C ILE A 302 10.08 5.93 13.79
N THR A 303 9.98 7.08 14.47
CA THR A 303 9.08 7.21 15.61
C THR A 303 7.62 7.19 15.20
N ASN A 304 7.27 7.72 14.03
CA ASN A 304 5.93 7.59 13.45
C ASN A 304 5.55 6.11 13.25
N GLU A 305 6.40 5.31 12.59
CA GLU A 305 6.14 3.90 12.34
C GLU A 305 5.95 3.10 13.64
N LEU A 306 6.82 3.34 14.63
CA LEU A 306 6.71 2.70 15.94
C LEU A 306 5.43 3.11 16.67
N ALA A 307 5.04 4.38 16.60
CA ALA A 307 3.82 4.89 17.20
C ALA A 307 2.57 4.29 16.53
N VAL A 308 2.52 4.25 15.20
CA VAL A 308 1.41 3.64 14.44
C VAL A 308 1.30 2.15 14.76
N LYS A 309 2.42 1.43 14.86
CA LYS A 309 2.44 0.02 15.27
C LYS A 309 1.89 -0.18 16.69
N ALA A 310 2.30 0.67 17.64
CA ALA A 310 1.78 0.63 19.00
C ALA A 310 0.26 0.92 19.04
N ILE A 311 -0.21 1.88 18.24
CA ILE A 311 -1.64 2.19 18.09
C ILE A 311 -2.40 0.97 17.57
N ASN A 312 -1.92 0.32 16.50
CA ASN A 312 -2.56 -0.88 15.94
C ASN A 312 -2.67 -2.00 16.97
N ASN A 313 -1.60 -2.27 17.72
CA ASN A 313 -1.64 -3.25 18.79
C ASN A 313 -2.69 -2.94 19.87
N ILE A 314 -2.91 -1.66 20.19
CA ILE A 314 -3.95 -1.24 21.15
C ILE A 314 -5.34 -1.39 20.52
N ILE A 315 -5.52 -1.01 19.26
CA ILE A 315 -6.78 -1.15 18.51
C ILE A 315 -7.22 -2.62 18.46
N ASP A 316 -6.30 -3.54 18.17
CA ASP A 316 -6.57 -4.97 18.06
C ASP A 316 -7.00 -5.59 19.39
N LYS A 317 -6.45 -5.09 20.50
CA LYS A 317 -6.78 -5.53 21.86
C LYS A 317 -8.03 -4.83 22.42
N THR A 318 -8.55 -3.80 21.76
CA THR A 318 -9.71 -3.04 22.23
C THR A 318 -11.01 -3.72 21.80
N SER A 319 -11.83 -4.11 22.79
CA SER A 319 -13.18 -4.70 22.61
C SER A 319 -14.33 -3.68 22.65
#